data_AF-A0A3C1FQF6-F1
#
_entry.id   AF-A0A3C1FQF6-F1
#
_cell.length_a   1.000
_cell.length_b   1.000
_cell.length_c   1.000
_cell.angle_alpha   90.00
_cell.angle_beta   90.00
_cell.angle_gamma   90.00
#
_symmetry.space_group_name_H-M   'P 1'
#
loop_
_entity.id
_entity.type
_entity.pdbx_description
1 polymer ?
#
loop_
_entity_poly.entity_id
_entity_poly.type
_entity_poly.pdbx_seq_one_letter_code
_entity_poly.pdbx_strand_id
1 'polypeptide(L)'
;DYAITSPPAILGDLVILGAFVIDATHGDTPSGVVRAYDARDGRFVWGWNAVPPGDSMYDAEGNFRGGTANVWSLISVDPARKLVFVPTGNPFPDYYGGDRNGYDHYASSIVALNGETGA
;
A
#
# COMPACT_ATOMS: atom_id res chain seq x y z
N ASP A 1 -0.44 -8.49 -13.40
CA ASP A 1 -1.02 -8.63 -12.05
C ASP A 1 -0.93 -7.36 -11.20
N TYR A 2 -0.65 -6.20 -11.78
CA TYR A 2 -0.62 -4.91 -11.09
C TYR A 2 -1.24 -3.84 -12.01
N ALA A 3 -2.17 -3.03 -11.50
CA ALA A 3 -2.81 -1.95 -12.25
C ALA A 3 -3.14 -0.76 -11.34
N ILE A 4 -3.07 0.45 -11.89
CA ILE A 4 -3.58 1.65 -11.22
C ILE A 4 -5.05 1.79 -11.60
N THR A 5 -5.95 1.52 -10.66
CA THR A 5 -7.41 1.49 -10.89
C THR A 5 -8.14 2.69 -10.28
N SER A 6 -7.50 3.41 -9.36
CA SER A 6 -8.03 4.61 -8.70
C SER A 6 -7.23 5.86 -9.09
N PRO A 7 -7.85 7.05 -9.09
CA PRO A 7 -7.12 8.30 -9.21
C PRO A 7 -6.12 8.47 -8.04
N PRO A 8 -5.02 9.23 -8.26
CA PRO A 8 -4.14 9.62 -7.16
C PRO A 8 -4.86 10.51 -6.15
N ALA A 9 -4.46 10.40 -4.88
CA ALA A 9 -4.78 11.41 -3.87
C ALA A 9 -3.67 12.47 -3.84
N ILE A 10 -4.05 13.73 -3.64
CA ILE A 10 -3.11 14.86 -3.55
C ILE A 10 -3.12 15.42 -2.13
N LEU A 11 -1.94 15.52 -1.52
CA LEU A 11 -1.74 16.18 -0.22
C LEU A 11 -0.55 17.14 -0.31
N GLY A 12 -0.85 18.44 -0.41
CA GLY A 12 0.19 19.45 -0.68
C GLY A 12 0.85 19.18 -2.04
N ASP A 13 2.17 19.01 -2.03
CA ASP A 13 2.97 18.68 -3.22
C ASP A 13 3.13 17.15 -3.43
N LEU A 14 2.41 16.31 -2.69
CA LEU A 14 2.52 14.85 -2.79
C LEU A 14 1.41 14.26 -3.65
N VAL A 15 1.82 13.42 -4.60
CA VAL A 15 0.95 12.50 -5.36
C VAL A 15 1.03 11.13 -4.71
N ILE A 16 -0.09 10.65 -4.16
CA ILE A 16 -0.17 9.39 -3.42
C ILE A 16 -0.96 8.37 -4.24
N LEU A 17 -0.37 7.19 -4.40
CA LEU A 17 -0.85 6.13 -5.26
C LEU A 17 -0.95 4.80 -4.51
N GLY A 18 -2.10 4.15 -4.62
CA GLY A 18 -2.25 2.72 -4.38
C GLY A 18 -2.29 1.95 -5.71
N ALA A 19 -2.60 0.66 -5.65
CA ALA A 19 -2.77 -0.16 -6.83
C ALA A 19 -3.70 -1.35 -6.57
N PHE A 20 -4.29 -1.83 -7.65
CA PHE A 20 -4.88 -3.15 -7.74
C PHE A 20 -3.78 -4.17 -8.02
N VAL A 21 -3.76 -5.23 -7.21
CA VAL A 21 -2.89 -6.39 -7.41
C VAL A 21 -3.80 -7.60 -7.62
N ILE A 22 -3.48 -8.45 -8.60
CA ILE A 22 -4.15 -9.75 -8.74
C ILE A 22 -3.46 -10.72 -7.78
N ASP A 23 -4.18 -11.12 -6.74
CA ASP A 23 -3.74 -11.83 -5.55
C ASP A 23 -4.36 -13.24 -5.41
N ALA A 24 -4.93 -13.74 -6.52
CA ALA A 24 -5.64 -15.02 -6.56
C ALA A 24 -4.91 -16.19 -7.26
N THR A 25 -3.74 -16.00 -7.88
CA THR A 25 -3.25 -16.98 -8.88
C THR A 25 -1.83 -17.56 -8.68
N HIS A 26 -0.83 -16.84 -8.16
CA HIS A 26 0.56 -17.34 -8.06
C HIS A 26 1.35 -16.81 -6.85
N GLY A 27 2.34 -17.57 -6.38
CA GLY A 27 3.14 -17.27 -5.18
C GLY A 27 4.10 -16.07 -5.30
N ASP A 28 4.23 -15.45 -6.48
CA ASP A 28 5.00 -14.22 -6.73
C ASP A 28 4.05 -13.03 -6.94
N THR A 29 3.19 -12.79 -5.95
CA THR A 29 2.20 -11.71 -6.01
C THR A 29 2.88 -10.37 -5.75
N PRO A 30 2.68 -9.33 -6.60
CA PRO A 30 3.24 -8.00 -6.39
C PRO A 30 2.90 -7.41 -5.01
N SER A 31 3.70 -6.43 -4.60
CA SER A 31 3.44 -5.69 -3.37
C SER A 31 2.21 -4.77 -3.50
N GLY A 32 1.39 -4.74 -2.44
CA GLY A 32 0.28 -3.80 -2.26
C GLY A 32 0.70 -2.40 -1.79
N VAL A 33 2.01 -2.11 -1.77
CA VAL A 33 2.60 -0.86 -1.28
C VAL A 33 1.93 0.41 -1.83
N VAL A 34 1.62 1.33 -0.92
CA VAL A 34 1.21 2.70 -1.22
C VAL A 34 2.46 3.55 -1.35
N ARG A 35 2.53 4.40 -2.37
CA ARG A 35 3.70 5.24 -2.65
C ARG A 35 3.33 6.70 -2.77
N ALA A 36 4.22 7.58 -2.33
CA ALA A 36 4.12 9.01 -2.54
C ALA A 36 5.30 9.54 -3.34
N TYR A 37 4.98 10.46 -4.25
CA TYR A 37 5.93 11.14 -5.12
C TYR A 37 5.72 12.64 -5.05
N ASP A 38 6.78 13.40 -5.30
CA ASP A 38 6.69 14.85 -5.46
C ASP A 38 6.00 15.17 -6.79
N ALA A 39 4.97 16.01 -6.73
CA ALA A 39 4.12 16.36 -7.87
C ALA A 39 4.85 17.18 -8.94
N ARG A 40 5.99 17.80 -8.61
CA ARG A 40 6.71 18.71 -9.52
C ARG A 40 7.72 17.98 -10.39
N ASP A 41 8.42 17.01 -9.82
CA ASP A 41 9.53 16.31 -10.49
C ASP A 41 9.36 14.78 -10.53
N GLY A 42 8.34 14.23 -9.88
CA GLY A 42 8.09 12.79 -9.83
C GLY A 42 9.05 12.01 -8.94
N ARG A 43 9.87 12.69 -8.12
CA ARG A 43 10.81 12.05 -7.20
C ARG A 43 10.06 11.25 -6.15
N PHE A 44 10.52 10.02 -5.89
CA PHE A 44 10.01 9.19 -4.80
C PHE A 44 10.26 9.86 -3.44
N VAL A 45 9.22 9.89 -2.59
CA VAL A 45 9.28 10.50 -1.25
C VAL A 45 9.21 9.43 -0.18
N TRP A 46 8.15 8.61 -0.19
CA TRP A 46 7.98 7.53 0.77
C TRP A 46 7.14 6.39 0.19
N GLY A 47 7.24 5.22 0.83
CA GLY A 47 6.41 4.06 0.58
C GLY A 47 5.92 3.48 1.90
N TRP A 48 4.68 2.99 1.93
CA TRP A 48 4.12 2.24 3.04
C TRP A 48 3.62 0.89 2.51
N ASN A 49 4.15 -0.20 3.06
CA ASN A 49 3.77 -1.55 2.69
C ASN A 49 3.06 -2.21 3.88
N ALA A 50 1.94 -2.88 3.63
CA ALA A 50 1.09 -3.49 4.66
C ALA A 50 1.67 -4.79 5.25
N VAL A 51 2.94 -4.74 5.68
CA VAL A 51 3.62 -5.85 6.38
C VAL A 51 3.30 -5.81 7.88
N PRO A 52 3.35 -6.94 8.60
CA PRO A 52 3.13 -6.96 10.04
C PRO A 52 4.10 -6.02 10.80
N PRO A 53 3.69 -5.44 11.94
CA PRO A 53 4.60 -4.67 12.78
C PRO A 53 5.82 -5.49 13.20
N GLY A 54 7.01 -4.93 12.99
CA GLY A 54 8.29 -5.60 13.26
C GLY A 54 8.91 -6.27 12.05
N ASP A 55 8.15 -6.48 10.98
CA ASP A 55 8.68 -7.01 9.72
C ASP A 55 9.28 -5.89 8.84
N SER A 56 10.32 -6.25 8.09
CA SER A 56 10.86 -5.36 7.05
C SER A 56 9.87 -5.24 5.89
N MET A 57 9.59 -4.01 5.45
CA MET A 57 8.79 -3.77 4.24
C MET A 57 9.48 -4.21 2.94
N TYR A 58 10.79 -4.52 3.00
CA TYR A 58 11.62 -4.94 1.88
C TYR A 58 12.06 -6.42 1.99
N ASP A 59 12.21 -7.07 0.83
CA ASP A 59 12.84 -8.38 0.68
C ASP A 59 14.38 -8.29 0.74
N ALA A 60 15.08 -9.41 0.51
CA ALA A 60 16.55 -9.45 0.60
C ALA A 60 17.23 -8.72 -0.57
N GLU A 61 16.50 -8.53 -1.66
CA GLU A 61 16.92 -7.87 -2.89
C GLU A 61 16.63 -6.36 -2.87
N GLY A 62 15.91 -5.87 -1.85
CA GLY A 62 15.56 -4.47 -1.65
C GLY A 62 14.26 -4.04 -2.33
N ASN A 63 13.46 -4.97 -2.86
CA ASN A 63 12.12 -4.68 -3.39
C ASN A 63 11.08 -4.68 -2.27
N PHE A 64 9.96 -3.97 -2.45
CA PHE A 64 8.84 -4.08 -1.52
C PHE A 64 8.31 -5.51 -1.51
N ARG A 65 8.11 -6.07 -0.31
CA ARG A 65 7.59 -7.43 -0.15
C ARG A 65 6.24 -7.59 -0.83
N GLY A 66 6.14 -8.66 -1.60
CA GLY A 66 4.93 -9.10 -2.28
C GLY A 66 3.88 -9.71 -1.35
N GLY A 67 2.67 -9.91 -1.88
CA GLY A 67 1.58 -10.59 -1.19
C GLY A 67 0.91 -9.80 -0.06
N THR A 68 1.31 -8.55 0.16
CA THR A 68 0.67 -7.65 1.13
C THR A 68 -0.68 -7.14 0.64
N ALA A 69 -1.54 -6.74 1.57
CA ALA A 69 -2.83 -6.14 1.23
C ALA A 69 -2.64 -4.88 0.37
N ASN A 70 -3.37 -4.82 -0.74
CA ASN A 70 -3.29 -3.73 -1.70
C ASN A 70 -4.30 -2.60 -1.37
N VAL A 71 -4.19 -1.48 -2.09
CA VAL A 71 -5.08 -0.31 -1.95
C VAL A 71 -5.55 0.07 -3.35
N TRP A 72 -6.57 -0.63 -3.86
CA TRP A 72 -7.10 -0.45 -5.22
C TRP A 72 -8.22 0.60 -5.31
N SER A 73 -8.75 1.02 -4.16
CA SER A 73 -9.87 1.95 -4.04
C SER A 73 -9.39 3.38 -3.76
N LEU A 74 -10.35 4.29 -3.62
CA LEU A 74 -10.11 5.71 -3.41
C LEU A 74 -9.40 5.98 -2.07
N ILE A 75 -8.24 6.63 -2.15
CA ILE A 75 -7.52 7.18 -0.99
C ILE A 75 -8.13 8.55 -0.66
N SER A 76 -8.32 8.82 0.64
CA SER A 76 -8.76 10.14 1.11
C SER A 76 -7.70 10.78 2.00
N VAL A 77 -7.73 12.12 2.11
CA VAL A 77 -6.71 12.88 2.84
C VAL A 77 -7.35 13.92 3.75
N ASP A 78 -6.68 14.22 4.86
CA ASP A 78 -6.96 15.37 5.74
C ASP A 78 -5.76 16.33 5.69
N PRO A 79 -5.83 17.42 4.89
CA PRO A 79 -4.74 18.38 4.77
C PRO A 79 -4.41 19.13 6.06
N ALA A 80 -5.40 19.35 6.94
CA ALA A 80 -5.19 20.09 8.18
C ALA A 80 -4.39 19.27 9.20
N ARG A 81 -4.61 17.95 9.22
CA ARG A 81 -3.91 17.01 10.11
C ARG A 81 -2.75 16.28 9.44
N LYS A 82 -2.56 16.49 8.13
CA LYS A 82 -1.59 15.79 7.28
C LYS A 82 -1.75 14.27 7.36
N LEU A 83 -2.99 13.78 7.27
CA LEU A 83 -3.30 12.35 7.30
C LEU A 83 -3.71 11.84 5.92
N VAL A 84 -3.36 10.60 5.64
CA VAL A 84 -3.75 9.85 4.45
C VAL A 84 -4.49 8.59 4.91
N PHE A 85 -5.71 8.39 4.45
CA PHE A 85 -6.51 7.23 4.80
C PHE A 85 -6.54 6.25 3.63
N VAL A 86 -6.00 5.06 3.85
CA VAL A 86 -5.85 4.02 2.83
C VAL A 86 -6.78 2.84 3.16
N PRO A 87 -7.79 2.56 2.32
CA PRO A 87 -8.62 1.37 2.47
C PRO A 87 -7.90 0.15 1.89
N THR A 88 -7.58 -0.83 2.74
CA THR A 88 -6.83 -2.02 2.34
C THR A 88 -7.77 -3.16 1.94
N GLY A 89 -7.34 -3.91 0.91
CA GLY A 89 -7.98 -5.16 0.50
C GLY A 89 -7.57 -6.34 1.39
N ASN A 90 -7.75 -7.53 0.85
CA ASN A 90 -7.15 -8.76 1.37
C ASN A 90 -5.69 -8.89 0.87
N PRO A 91 -4.82 -9.59 1.60
CA PRO A 91 -3.52 -10.03 1.12
C PRO A 91 -3.64 -11.38 0.41
N PHE A 92 -2.57 -11.79 -0.27
CA PHE A 92 -2.48 -13.11 -0.89
C PHE A 92 -2.47 -14.24 0.16
N PRO A 93 -3.15 -15.38 -0.06
CA PRO A 93 -4.17 -15.59 -1.10
C PRO A 93 -5.52 -14.96 -0.71
N ASP A 94 -6.31 -14.52 -1.70
CA ASP A 94 -7.58 -13.80 -1.48
C ASP A 94 -8.60 -14.56 -0.63
N TYR A 95 -8.78 -15.84 -0.97
CA TYR A 95 -9.90 -16.63 -0.48
C TYR A 95 -9.54 -17.49 0.73
N TYR A 96 -8.25 -17.77 0.94
CA TYR A 96 -7.79 -18.66 2.01
C TYR A 96 -6.79 -17.95 2.92
N GLY A 97 -7.23 -17.65 4.15
CA GLY A 97 -6.42 -16.92 5.11
C GLY A 97 -5.35 -17.74 5.83
N GLY A 98 -5.41 -19.08 5.78
CA GLY A 98 -4.52 -19.94 6.55
C GLY A 98 -3.03 -19.82 6.18
N ASP A 99 -2.72 -19.34 4.98
CA ASP A 99 -1.34 -19.22 4.46
C ASP A 99 -0.81 -17.78 4.48
N ARG A 100 -1.52 -16.84 5.11
CA ARG A 100 -1.16 -15.42 5.10
C ARG A 100 -0.01 -15.06 6.05
N ASN A 101 0.32 -15.95 6.99
CA ASN A 101 1.47 -15.79 7.90
C ASN A 101 1.55 -14.39 8.57
N GLY A 102 0.39 -13.82 8.96
CA GLY A 102 0.29 -12.52 9.62
C GLY A 102 0.13 -11.31 8.68
N TYR A 103 0.26 -11.48 7.35
CA TYR A 103 0.10 -10.41 6.36
C TYR A 103 -1.33 -9.86 6.30
N ASP A 104 -2.26 -10.48 7.04
CA ASP A 104 -3.61 -10.01 7.29
C ASP A 104 -3.72 -8.95 8.39
N HIS A 105 -2.64 -8.58 9.08
CA HIS A 105 -2.66 -7.59 10.17
C HIS A 105 -3.33 -6.27 9.78
N TYR A 106 -3.04 -5.75 8.58
CA TYR A 106 -3.63 -4.53 8.04
C TYR A 106 -4.71 -4.80 6.99
N ALA A 107 -5.17 -6.03 6.81
CA ALA A 107 -6.15 -6.38 5.79
C ALA A 107 -7.56 -5.89 6.13
N SER A 108 -8.39 -5.68 5.10
CA SER A 108 -9.81 -5.33 5.25
C SER A 108 -10.05 -4.20 6.26
N SER A 109 -9.19 -3.18 6.21
CA SER A 109 -9.10 -2.13 7.22
C SER A 109 -9.01 -0.75 6.56
N ILE A 110 -9.17 0.30 7.37
CA ILE A 110 -8.77 1.66 6.99
C ILE A 110 -7.58 2.04 7.86
N VAL A 111 -6.43 2.29 7.22
CA VAL A 111 -5.21 2.70 7.91
C VAL A 111 -5.00 4.19 7.71
N ALA A 112 -4.70 4.91 8.79
CA ALA A 112 -4.32 6.32 8.74
C ALA A 112 -2.80 6.43 8.79
N LEU A 113 -2.21 7.00 7.74
CA LEU A 113 -0.78 7.24 7.61
C LEU A 113 -0.46 8.71 7.84
N ASN A 114 0.71 8.99 8.39
CA ASN A 114 1.29 10.32 8.30
C ASN A 114 1.56 10.66 6.82
N GLY A 115 0.98 11.75 6.32
CA GLY A 115 1.07 12.08 4.91
C GLY A 115 2.45 12.52 4.43
N GLU A 116 3.32 13.00 5.31
CA GLU A 116 4.68 13.43 4.95
C GLU A 116 5.68 12.27 4.96
N THR A 117 5.43 11.23 5.76
CA THR A 117 6.39 10.14 5.98
C THR A 117 5.88 8.75 5.63
N GLY A 118 4.57 8.56 5.51
CA GLY A 118 3.93 7.25 5.35
C GLY A 118 3.95 6.37 6.61
N ALA A 119 4.37 6.92 7.76
CA ALA A 119 4.46 6.19 9.03
C ALA A 119 3.10 6.02 9.71
#